data_AF-M5S0T0-F1
#
_entry.id   AF-M5S0T0-F1
#
_cell.length_a   1.000
_cell.length_b   1.000
_cell.length_c   1.000
_cell.angle_alpha   90.00
_cell.angle_beta   90.00
_cell.angle_gamma   90.00
#
_symmetry.space_group_name_H-M   'P 1'
#
loop_
_entity.id
_entity.type
_entity.pdbx_description
1 polymer ?
#
loop_
_entity_poly.entity_id
_entity_poly.type
_entity_poly.pdbx_seq_one_letter_code
_entity_poly.pdbx_strand_id
1 'polypeptide(L)'
;MKISDTSAVYPTLQQRQLETEHNLQNVFSDVLSGAGHAGYASAEPIESEEPIQTQIQESWDGWFQLELQGRYRTTEQPRQLGKQYGALVQNAYENGGYIAPKAFLSSLSPAELSVVQDIHHLAEPIQVNSLTEEGAINLLIPPPAQIDMNRDGLTQSGAAWGLRFPDSTTPKPVAEAFETATEGMDWGERSLYELQMVMPTLLANFHVDQSGAFAYQVEPGDPRFVNPRAAPDYSYVDYADSYLSYLDAFKSRIDPIQYTKGKAFWTDFQNELIANK
;
A
#
# COMPACT_ATOMS: atom_id res chain seq x y z
N MET A 1 -42.89 -2.82 27.29
CA MET A 1 -41.64 -2.06 27.21
C MET A 1 -40.54 -3.03 26.81
N LYS A 2 -40.22 -3.12 25.51
CA LYS A 2 -39.09 -3.92 25.02
C LYS A 2 -37.87 -3.02 25.11
N ILE A 3 -36.90 -3.39 25.93
CA ILE A 3 -35.59 -2.75 25.96
C ILE A 3 -34.84 -3.36 24.78
N SER A 4 -34.59 -2.55 23.75
CA SER A 4 -33.71 -2.93 22.65
C SER A 4 -32.28 -2.90 23.18
N ASP A 5 -31.64 -4.07 23.26
CA ASP A 5 -30.20 -4.19 23.49
C ASP A 5 -29.47 -3.69 22.24
N THR A 6 -29.21 -2.39 22.17
CA THR A 6 -28.23 -1.82 21.25
C THR A 6 -26.85 -2.08 21.85
N SER A 7 -26.35 -3.32 21.74
CA SER A 7 -24.95 -3.60 22.03
C SER A 7 -24.10 -2.86 21.01
N ALA A 8 -23.37 -1.83 21.44
CA ALA A 8 -22.42 -1.14 20.58
C ALA A 8 -21.40 -2.16 20.07
N VAL A 9 -21.39 -2.41 18.76
CA VAL A 9 -20.35 -3.21 18.11
C VAL A 9 -19.11 -2.34 18.05
N TYR A 10 -18.11 -2.65 18.87
CA TYR A 10 -16.82 -1.94 18.83
C TYR A 10 -15.97 -2.52 17.70
N PRO A 11 -15.36 -1.66 16.86
CA PRO A 11 -14.50 -2.13 15.77
C PRO A 11 -13.30 -2.89 16.32
N THR A 12 -12.88 -3.93 15.60
CA THR A 12 -11.67 -4.70 15.92
C THR A 12 -10.42 -3.82 15.75
N LEU A 13 -9.26 -4.29 16.23
CA LEU A 13 -7.99 -3.58 15.99
C LEU A 13 -7.69 -3.49 14.49
N GLN A 14 -7.91 -4.57 13.74
CA GLN A 14 -7.70 -4.63 12.30
C GLN A 14 -8.60 -3.64 11.56
N GLN A 15 -9.88 -3.56 11.92
CA GLN A 15 -10.83 -2.60 11.33
C GLN A 15 -10.38 -1.16 11.59
N ARG A 16 -9.95 -0.83 12.82
CA ARG A 16 -9.43 0.51 13.12
C ARG A 16 -8.14 0.83 12.37
N GLN A 17 -7.24 -0.14 12.20
CA GLN A 17 -6.03 0.05 11.40
C GLN A 17 -6.40 0.38 9.96
N LEU A 18 -7.25 -0.43 9.34
CA LEU A 18 -7.71 -0.21 7.96
C LEU A 18 -8.38 1.16 7.79
N GLU A 19 -9.26 1.54 8.71
CA GLU A 19 -9.92 2.86 8.71
C GLU A 19 -8.91 4.01 8.76
N THR A 20 -7.88 3.92 9.63
CA THR A 20 -6.85 4.96 9.69
C THR A 20 -5.93 4.97 8.46
N GLU A 21 -5.70 3.82 7.83
CA GLU A 21 -4.93 3.72 6.58
C GLU A 21 -5.70 4.34 5.41
N HIS A 22 -7.00 4.05 5.28
CA HIS A 22 -7.86 4.66 4.27
C HIS A 22 -7.97 6.17 4.48
N ASN A 23 -8.12 6.64 5.73
CA ASN A 23 -8.13 8.07 6.01
C ASN A 23 -6.82 8.75 5.57
N LEU A 24 -5.67 8.13 5.85
CA LEU A 24 -4.38 8.60 5.33
C LEU A 24 -4.36 8.61 3.80
N GLN A 25 -4.78 7.54 3.15
CA GLN A 25 -4.80 7.44 1.69
C GLN A 25 -5.70 8.52 1.08
N ASN A 26 -6.86 8.80 1.67
CA ASN A 26 -7.77 9.86 1.22
C ASN A 26 -7.13 11.24 1.36
N VAL A 27 -6.60 11.58 2.55
CA VAL A 27 -6.00 12.90 2.83
C VAL A 27 -4.81 13.14 1.91
N PHE A 28 -3.93 12.16 1.78
CA PHE A 28 -2.75 12.32 0.94
C PHE A 28 -3.08 12.25 -0.56
N SER A 29 -4.17 11.61 -0.96
CA SER A 29 -4.63 11.69 -2.36
C SER A 29 -5.07 13.10 -2.74
N ASP A 30 -5.77 13.80 -1.84
CA ASP A 30 -6.16 15.20 -2.05
C ASP A 30 -4.94 16.14 -2.05
N VAL A 31 -3.99 15.92 -1.13
CA VAL A 31 -2.70 16.66 -1.09
C VAL A 31 -1.91 16.48 -2.40
N LEU A 32 -1.78 15.24 -2.87
CA LEU A 32 -1.08 14.92 -4.10
C LEU A 32 -1.78 15.51 -5.33
N SER A 33 -3.11 15.41 -5.38
CA SER A 33 -3.93 16.00 -6.44
C SER A 33 -3.73 17.52 -6.53
N GLY A 34 -3.70 18.21 -5.38
CA GLY A 34 -3.40 19.65 -5.31
C GLY A 34 -2.00 20.02 -5.80
N ALA A 35 -1.05 19.09 -5.76
CA ALA A 35 0.30 19.25 -6.29
C ALA A 35 0.46 18.77 -7.74
N GLY A 36 -0.59 18.22 -8.36
CA GLY A 36 -0.56 17.72 -9.74
C GLY A 36 -0.15 16.24 -9.88
N HIS A 37 -0.17 15.48 -8.79
CA HIS A 37 0.11 14.04 -8.76
C HIS A 37 -1.16 13.22 -8.54
N ALA A 38 -1.17 11.98 -9.02
CA ALA A 38 -2.25 11.05 -8.72
C ALA A 38 -2.07 10.44 -7.32
N GLY A 39 -3.15 10.35 -6.56
CA GLY A 39 -3.22 9.59 -5.31
C GLY A 39 -3.64 8.13 -5.50
N TYR A 40 -4.24 7.55 -4.47
CA TYR A 40 -4.82 6.22 -4.49
C TYR A 40 -6.07 6.17 -5.38
N ALA A 41 -6.15 5.17 -6.26
CA ALA A 41 -7.33 4.91 -7.09
C ALA A 41 -8.56 4.50 -6.27
N SER A 42 -8.35 3.96 -5.07
CA SER A 42 -9.41 3.63 -4.10
C SER A 42 -9.79 4.78 -3.18
N ALA A 43 -9.08 5.91 -3.23
CA ALA A 43 -9.32 7.02 -2.33
C ALA A 43 -10.72 7.62 -2.51
N GLU A 44 -11.35 7.96 -1.40
CA GLU A 44 -12.61 8.67 -1.35
C GLU A 44 -12.39 10.18 -1.19
N PRO A 45 -13.19 11.03 -1.86
CA PRO A 45 -13.11 12.47 -1.67
C PRO A 45 -13.34 12.85 -0.21
N ILE A 46 -12.54 13.78 0.31
CA ILE A 46 -12.76 14.29 1.67
C ILE A 46 -13.73 15.46 1.64
N GLU A 47 -14.91 15.23 2.22
CA GLU A 47 -15.89 16.28 2.48
C GLU A 47 -15.67 16.86 3.88
N SER A 48 -14.73 17.80 4.01
CA SER A 48 -14.44 18.49 5.27
C SER A 48 -14.28 19.99 5.08
N GLU A 49 -14.84 20.77 6.02
CA GLU A 49 -14.63 22.22 6.11
C GLU A 49 -13.31 22.57 6.81
N GLU A 50 -12.64 21.58 7.40
CA GLU A 50 -11.36 21.76 8.09
C GLU A 50 -10.24 22.11 7.09
N PRO A 51 -9.28 22.98 7.47
CA PRO A 51 -8.08 23.19 6.67
C PRO A 51 -7.33 21.88 6.44
N ILE A 52 -6.82 21.68 5.22
CA ILE A 52 -6.08 20.45 4.85
C ILE A 52 -4.86 20.20 5.76
N GLN A 53 -4.24 21.23 6.31
CA GLN A 53 -3.16 21.09 7.29
C GLN A 53 -3.61 20.37 8.58
N THR A 54 -4.82 20.67 9.06
CA THR A 54 -5.39 19.98 10.22
C THR A 54 -5.66 18.52 9.87
N GLN A 55 -6.25 18.27 8.69
CA GLN A 55 -6.53 16.91 8.21
C GLN A 55 -5.25 16.06 8.06
N ILE A 56 -4.16 16.65 7.53
CA ILE A 56 -2.84 16.03 7.46
C ILE A 56 -2.37 15.60 8.86
N GLN A 57 -2.43 16.51 9.83
CA GLN A 57 -1.94 16.24 11.19
C GLN A 57 -2.81 15.19 11.91
N GLU A 58 -4.13 15.30 11.82
CA GLU A 58 -5.06 14.38 12.49
C GLU A 58 -5.01 12.96 11.91
N SER A 59 -4.97 12.84 10.57
CA SER A 59 -4.84 11.54 9.90
C SER A 59 -3.50 10.86 10.24
N TRP A 60 -2.41 11.63 10.25
CA TRP A 60 -1.10 11.16 10.69
C TRP A 60 -1.11 10.69 12.15
N ASP A 61 -1.58 11.52 13.08
CA ASP A 61 -1.57 11.21 14.51
C ASP A 61 -2.46 9.99 14.82
N GLY A 62 -3.62 9.90 14.17
CA GLY A 62 -4.55 8.78 14.32
C GLY A 62 -3.91 7.45 13.94
N TRP A 63 -3.31 7.36 12.76
CA TRP A 63 -2.61 6.16 12.30
C TRP A 63 -1.37 5.86 13.14
N PHE A 64 -0.50 6.86 13.35
CA PHE A 64 0.78 6.66 14.04
C PHE A 64 0.58 6.18 15.48
N GLN A 65 -0.47 6.64 16.16
CA GLN A 65 -0.82 6.21 17.52
C GLN A 65 -1.15 4.71 17.61
N LEU A 66 -1.74 4.11 16.56
CA LEU A 66 -1.94 2.66 16.47
C LEU A 66 -0.60 1.94 16.24
N GLU A 67 0.24 2.49 15.37
CA GLU A 67 1.53 1.90 14.99
C GLU A 67 2.62 1.98 16.07
N LEU A 68 2.39 2.71 17.16
CA LEU A 68 3.25 2.64 18.35
C LEU A 68 3.35 1.22 18.92
N GLN A 69 2.31 0.39 18.78
CA GLN A 69 2.32 -1.02 19.21
C GLN A 69 2.62 -1.98 18.05
N GLY A 70 2.57 -1.49 16.81
CA GLY A 70 2.89 -2.23 15.59
C GLY A 70 4.29 -1.91 15.10
N ARG A 71 4.37 -1.19 13.97
CA ARG A 71 5.59 -0.87 13.24
C ARG A 71 6.69 -0.25 14.10
N TYR A 72 6.35 0.62 15.04
CA TYR A 72 7.32 1.42 15.81
C TYR A 72 7.54 0.94 17.25
N ARG A 73 7.10 -0.28 17.58
CA ARG A 73 7.16 -0.83 18.95
C ARG A 73 8.58 -0.95 19.53
N THR A 74 9.59 -1.06 18.67
CA THR A 74 11.01 -1.22 19.07
C THR A 74 11.82 0.07 18.95
N THR A 75 11.21 1.15 18.45
CA THR A 75 11.87 2.46 18.35
C THR A 75 12.07 3.03 19.76
N GLU A 76 13.21 3.69 20.00
CA GLU A 76 13.55 4.19 21.35
C GLU A 76 12.62 5.33 21.80
N GLN A 77 12.31 6.27 20.90
CA GLN A 77 11.48 7.44 21.19
C GLN A 77 10.37 7.62 20.13
N PRO A 78 9.45 6.65 19.97
CA PRO A 78 8.55 6.60 18.84
C PRO A 78 7.59 7.80 18.81
N ARG A 79 7.13 8.29 19.96
CA ARG A 79 6.27 9.49 20.03
C ARG A 79 6.98 10.76 19.54
N GLN A 80 8.26 10.90 19.86
CA GLN A 80 9.04 12.04 19.37
C GLN A 80 9.28 11.92 17.87
N LEU A 81 9.63 10.73 17.39
CA LEU A 81 9.79 10.45 15.97
C LEU A 81 8.52 10.80 15.19
N GLY A 82 7.35 10.35 15.66
CA GLY A 82 6.06 10.64 15.04
C GLY A 82 5.74 12.13 15.00
N LYS A 83 5.99 12.86 16.10
CA LYS A 83 5.81 14.31 16.15
C LYS A 83 6.73 15.05 15.18
N GLN A 84 8.00 14.63 15.09
CA GLN A 84 8.97 15.25 14.18
C GLN A 84 8.58 15.03 12.72
N TYR A 85 8.14 13.82 12.36
CA TYR A 85 7.68 13.54 11.00
C TYR A 85 6.38 14.26 10.65
N GLY A 86 5.40 14.29 11.55
CA GLY A 86 4.15 15.05 11.33
C GLY A 86 4.43 16.53 11.04
N ALA A 87 5.37 17.14 11.76
CA ALA A 87 5.82 18.51 11.49
C ALA A 87 6.51 18.64 10.11
N LEU A 88 7.31 17.66 9.69
CA LEU A 88 7.95 17.66 8.37
C LEU A 88 6.94 17.56 7.23
N VAL A 89 5.91 16.73 7.38
CA VAL A 89 4.84 16.54 6.40
C VAL A 89 3.99 17.81 6.25
N GLN A 90 3.70 18.52 7.35
CA GLN A 90 3.06 19.83 7.30
C GLN A 90 3.96 20.88 6.61
N ASN A 91 5.24 20.91 6.98
CA ASN A 91 6.21 21.82 6.37
C ASN A 91 6.36 21.56 4.85
N ALA A 92 6.30 20.30 4.43
CA ALA A 92 6.29 19.91 3.02
C ALA A 92 5.06 20.46 2.30
N TYR A 93 3.88 20.43 2.93
CA TYR A 93 2.67 21.03 2.36
C TYR A 93 2.85 22.55 2.16
N GLU A 94 3.28 23.25 3.20
CA GLU A 94 3.39 24.71 3.22
C GLU A 94 4.46 25.26 2.25
N ASN A 95 5.51 24.47 2.00
CA ASN A 95 6.67 24.90 1.21
C ASN A 95 6.76 24.21 -0.15
N GLY A 96 5.66 23.63 -0.65
CA GLY A 96 5.60 23.05 -1.99
C GLY A 96 6.42 21.77 -2.15
N GLY A 97 6.67 21.04 -1.06
CA GLY A 97 7.38 19.77 -1.07
C GLY A 97 6.69 18.69 -1.90
N TYR A 98 5.36 18.71 -1.99
CA TYR A 98 4.64 17.78 -2.88
C TYR A 98 4.72 18.17 -4.35
N ILE A 99 5.06 19.42 -4.69
CA ILE A 99 5.28 19.87 -6.08
C ILE A 99 6.73 19.60 -6.51
N ALA A 100 7.68 19.75 -5.58
CA ALA A 100 9.11 19.59 -5.82
C ALA A 100 9.78 18.75 -4.72
N PRO A 101 9.50 17.43 -4.64
CA PRO A 101 9.88 16.59 -3.50
C PRO A 101 11.39 16.49 -3.31
N LYS A 102 12.17 16.35 -4.39
CA LYS A 102 13.63 16.32 -4.31
C LYS A 102 14.22 17.65 -3.81
N ALA A 103 13.64 18.79 -4.21
CA ALA A 103 14.12 20.09 -3.77
C ALA A 103 13.85 20.31 -2.27
N PHE A 104 12.65 19.94 -1.81
CA PHE A 104 12.30 19.99 -0.39
C PHE A 104 13.18 19.06 0.45
N LEU A 105 13.34 17.79 0.06
CA LEU A 105 14.24 16.86 0.75
C LEU A 105 15.68 17.37 0.80
N SER A 106 16.15 18.03 -0.26
CA SER A 106 17.51 18.62 -0.29
C SER A 106 17.67 19.81 0.65
N SER A 107 16.57 20.45 1.08
CA SER A 107 16.58 21.56 2.03
C SER A 107 16.61 21.10 3.49
N LEU A 108 16.28 19.83 3.74
CA LEU A 108 16.24 19.26 5.08
C LEU A 108 17.65 19.11 5.66
N SER A 109 17.76 19.34 6.97
CA SER A 109 18.97 19.03 7.72
C SER A 109 19.22 17.51 7.79
N PRO A 110 20.45 17.07 8.09
CA PRO A 110 20.74 15.65 8.29
C PRO A 110 19.88 14.99 9.38
N ALA A 111 19.52 15.73 10.43
CA ALA A 111 18.66 15.21 11.49
C ALA A 111 17.21 15.00 11.01
N GLU A 112 16.69 15.92 10.18
CA GLU A 112 15.35 15.77 9.59
C GLU A 112 15.31 14.62 8.56
N LEU A 113 16.38 14.45 7.76
CA LEU A 113 16.50 13.29 6.87
C LEU A 113 16.56 11.97 7.67
N SER A 114 17.20 11.96 8.84
CA SER A 114 17.19 10.79 9.73
C SER A 114 15.78 10.46 10.22
N VAL A 115 14.97 11.48 10.56
CA VAL A 115 13.56 11.27 10.95
C VAL A 115 12.77 10.63 9.80
N VAL A 116 12.94 11.11 8.57
CA VAL A 116 12.32 10.52 7.38
C VAL A 116 12.78 9.06 7.20
N GLN A 117 14.08 8.81 7.27
CA GLN A 117 14.66 7.48 7.18
C GLN A 117 14.07 6.51 8.21
N ASP A 118 13.95 6.94 9.47
CA ASP A 118 13.45 6.13 10.57
C ASP A 118 11.95 5.82 10.44
N ILE A 119 11.13 6.75 9.96
CA ILE A 119 9.71 6.48 9.67
C ILE A 119 9.57 5.44 8.56
N HIS A 120 10.36 5.58 7.51
CA HIS A 120 10.31 4.68 6.35
C HIS A 120 11.09 3.37 6.54
N HIS A 121 11.74 3.17 7.69
CA HIS A 121 12.59 2.01 7.99
C HIS A 121 13.66 1.75 6.93
N LEU A 122 14.27 2.81 6.38
CA LEU A 122 15.32 2.65 5.38
C LEU A 122 16.63 2.25 6.04
N ALA A 123 17.26 1.20 5.51
CA ALA A 123 18.55 0.71 6.03
C ALA A 123 19.70 1.69 5.75
N GLU A 124 19.69 2.34 4.58
CA GLU A 124 20.74 3.24 4.14
C GLU A 124 20.31 4.71 4.24
N PRO A 125 21.26 5.63 4.51
CA PRO A 125 20.98 7.07 4.48
C PRO A 125 20.37 7.55 3.16
N ILE A 126 19.47 8.51 3.25
CA ILE A 126 18.77 9.08 2.10
C ILE A 126 19.76 9.90 1.25
N GLN A 127 20.03 9.43 0.03
CA GLN A 127 20.81 10.17 -0.96
C GLN A 127 19.86 10.89 -1.93
N VAL A 128 19.41 12.10 -1.58
CA VAL A 128 18.34 12.81 -2.29
C VAL A 128 18.59 12.94 -3.81
N ASN A 129 19.85 13.16 -4.21
CA ASN A 129 20.20 13.32 -5.63
C ASN A 129 19.96 12.06 -6.47
N SER A 130 20.11 10.87 -5.87
CA SER A 130 19.91 9.58 -6.56
C SER A 130 18.46 9.12 -6.59
N LEU A 131 17.55 9.81 -5.89
CA LEU A 131 16.15 9.43 -5.87
C LEU A 131 15.47 9.73 -7.20
N THR A 132 14.53 8.88 -7.58
CA THR A 132 13.49 9.18 -8.56
C THR A 132 12.49 10.18 -7.99
N GLU A 133 11.55 10.65 -8.80
CA GLU A 133 10.45 11.49 -8.33
C GLU A 133 9.52 10.72 -7.39
N GLU A 134 9.15 9.50 -7.76
CA GLU A 134 8.35 8.60 -6.91
C GLU A 134 9.04 8.29 -5.58
N GLY A 135 10.30 7.89 -5.63
CA GLY A 135 11.08 7.60 -4.43
C GLY A 135 11.21 8.81 -3.51
N ALA A 136 11.24 10.02 -4.06
CA ALA A 136 11.27 11.25 -3.27
C ALA A 136 9.89 11.61 -2.68
N ILE A 137 8.81 11.54 -3.46
CA ILE A 137 7.47 11.91 -2.99
C ILE A 137 6.97 10.93 -1.91
N ASN A 138 7.27 9.64 -2.06
CA ASN A 138 6.89 8.60 -1.10
C ASN A 138 7.60 8.72 0.25
N LEU A 139 8.70 9.48 0.34
CA LEU A 139 9.35 9.83 1.60
C LEU A 139 8.66 10.98 2.34
N LEU A 140 7.83 11.76 1.65
CA LEU A 140 7.10 12.90 2.21
C LEU A 140 5.66 12.56 2.60
N ILE A 141 5.20 11.35 2.33
CA ILE A 141 3.86 10.87 2.69
C ILE A 141 3.93 9.65 3.61
N PRO A 142 2.93 9.41 4.47
CA PRO A 142 2.92 8.28 5.39
C PRO A 142 3.04 6.93 4.66
N PRO A 143 3.69 5.91 5.26
CA PRO A 143 3.92 4.62 4.60
C PRO A 143 2.66 3.94 4.01
N PRO A 144 1.46 4.00 4.60
CA PRO A 144 0.25 3.43 3.98
C PRO A 144 -0.29 4.19 2.78
N ALA A 145 0.15 5.44 2.58
CA ALA A 145 -0.29 6.33 1.51
C ALA A 145 0.73 6.45 0.37
N GLN A 146 1.77 5.63 0.37
CA GLN A 146 2.78 5.61 -0.69
C GLN A 146 2.19 5.21 -2.04
N ILE A 147 2.61 5.90 -3.10
CA ILE A 147 2.07 5.74 -4.45
C ILE A 147 3.06 5.05 -5.38
N ASP A 148 2.58 4.14 -6.21
CA ASP A 148 3.23 3.72 -7.45
C ASP A 148 2.89 4.77 -8.53
N MET A 149 3.82 5.70 -8.74
CA MET A 149 3.61 6.88 -9.59
C MET A 149 3.85 6.55 -11.07
N ASN A 150 4.84 5.68 -11.35
CA ASN A 150 5.15 5.27 -12.71
C ASN A 150 4.29 4.09 -13.22
N ARG A 151 3.47 3.50 -12.33
CA ARG A 151 2.54 2.38 -12.58
C ARG A 151 3.22 1.08 -12.97
N ASP A 152 4.46 0.88 -12.53
CA ASP A 152 5.22 -0.34 -12.80
C ASP A 152 4.86 -1.51 -11.86
N GLY A 153 3.93 -1.29 -10.93
CA GLY A 153 3.43 -2.31 -10.01
C GLY A 153 4.35 -2.53 -8.81
N LEU A 154 5.37 -1.69 -8.64
CA LEU A 154 6.25 -1.61 -7.49
C LEU A 154 6.16 -0.20 -6.90
N THR A 155 6.31 -0.09 -5.59
CA THR A 155 6.29 1.21 -4.91
C THR A 155 7.68 1.57 -4.45
N GLN A 156 8.21 2.72 -4.86
CA GLN A 156 9.52 3.20 -4.44
C GLN A 156 9.44 4.04 -3.16
N SER A 157 10.17 3.67 -2.11
CA SER A 157 10.36 4.51 -0.93
C SER A 157 11.84 4.87 -0.81
N GLY A 158 12.19 6.11 -1.17
CA GLY A 158 13.58 6.47 -1.40
C GLY A 158 14.17 5.63 -2.54
N ALA A 159 15.22 4.86 -2.24
CA ALA A 159 15.83 3.93 -3.20
C ALA A 159 15.32 2.48 -3.08
N ALA A 160 14.45 2.20 -2.09
CA ALA A 160 13.92 0.87 -1.86
C ALA A 160 12.70 0.60 -2.74
N TRP A 161 12.56 -0.64 -3.18
CA TRP A 161 11.40 -1.12 -3.93
C TRP A 161 10.54 -1.99 -3.01
N GLY A 162 9.24 -1.68 -2.95
CA GLY A 162 8.25 -2.39 -2.17
C GLY A 162 7.24 -3.11 -3.06
N LEU A 163 6.84 -4.30 -2.63
CA LEU A 163 5.64 -4.97 -3.14
C LEU A 163 4.48 -4.61 -2.23
N ARG A 164 3.35 -4.27 -2.83
CA ARG A 164 2.14 -3.93 -2.09
C ARG A 164 0.92 -4.39 -2.86
N PHE A 165 -0.05 -4.92 -2.12
CA PHE A 165 -1.40 -5.11 -2.63
C PHE A 165 -2.40 -4.95 -1.47
N PRO A 166 -3.50 -4.21 -1.63
CA PRO A 166 -3.76 -3.24 -2.71
C PRO A 166 -2.71 -2.12 -2.74
N ASP A 167 -2.29 -1.70 -3.94
CA ASP A 167 -1.42 -0.53 -4.16
C ASP A 167 -2.23 0.68 -4.62
N SER A 168 -1.58 1.85 -4.78
CA SER A 168 -2.26 3.09 -5.18
C SER A 168 -2.91 3.03 -6.56
N THR A 169 -2.59 2.04 -7.40
CA THR A 169 -3.16 1.86 -8.74
C THR A 169 -4.28 0.82 -8.76
N THR A 170 -4.47 0.10 -7.66
CA THR A 170 -5.47 -0.96 -7.56
C THR A 170 -6.88 -0.36 -7.60
N PRO A 171 -7.76 -0.79 -8.52
CA PRO A 171 -9.12 -0.24 -8.62
C PRO A 171 -9.92 -0.44 -7.33
N LYS A 172 -10.77 0.54 -6.98
CA LYS A 172 -11.59 0.50 -5.76
C LYS A 172 -12.34 -0.82 -5.54
N PRO A 173 -13.10 -1.38 -6.51
CA PRO A 173 -13.82 -2.64 -6.30
C PRO A 173 -12.89 -3.83 -6.01
N VAL A 174 -11.65 -3.77 -6.49
CA VAL A 174 -10.64 -4.81 -6.29
C VAL A 174 -10.02 -4.68 -4.89
N ALA A 175 -9.71 -3.46 -4.45
CA ALA A 175 -9.21 -3.20 -3.10
C ALA A 175 -10.24 -3.64 -2.04
N GLU A 176 -11.51 -3.23 -2.21
CA GLU A 176 -12.61 -3.61 -1.32
C GLU A 176 -12.82 -5.13 -1.28
N ALA A 177 -12.86 -5.79 -2.44
CA ALA A 177 -12.99 -7.24 -2.51
C ALA A 177 -11.85 -7.97 -1.77
N PHE A 178 -10.62 -7.46 -1.88
CA PHE A 178 -9.47 -8.04 -1.18
C PHE A 178 -9.56 -7.84 0.33
N GLU A 179 -9.96 -6.64 0.78
CA GLU A 179 -10.13 -6.32 2.20
C GLU A 179 -11.23 -7.19 2.83
N THR A 180 -12.37 -7.34 2.15
CA THR A 180 -13.44 -8.25 2.59
C THR A 180 -12.97 -9.70 2.64
N ALA A 181 -12.30 -10.18 1.58
CA ALA A 181 -11.81 -11.57 1.53
C ALA A 181 -10.69 -11.86 2.56
N THR A 182 -10.06 -10.83 3.13
CA THR A 182 -9.00 -10.96 4.14
C THR A 182 -9.43 -10.54 5.55
N GLU A 183 -10.72 -10.23 5.76
CA GLU A 183 -11.22 -9.83 7.07
C GLU A 183 -11.00 -10.95 8.10
N GLY A 184 -10.41 -10.61 9.26
CA GLY A 184 -10.16 -11.54 10.35
C GLY A 184 -8.96 -12.47 10.13
N MET A 185 -8.27 -12.41 8.99
CA MET A 185 -7.01 -13.13 8.78
C MET A 185 -5.89 -12.54 9.63
N ASP A 186 -4.96 -13.40 10.07
CA ASP A 186 -3.74 -12.91 10.68
C ASP A 186 -2.81 -12.27 9.62
N TRP A 187 -1.79 -11.54 10.09
CA TRP A 187 -0.86 -10.85 9.20
C TRP A 187 -0.15 -11.80 8.23
N GLY A 188 0.21 -13.01 8.66
CA GLY A 188 0.93 -13.96 7.82
C GLY A 188 0.06 -14.54 6.71
N GLU A 189 -1.20 -14.83 7.02
CA GLU A 189 -2.20 -15.27 6.05
C GLU A 189 -2.51 -14.18 5.02
N ARG A 190 -2.76 -12.95 5.49
CA ARG A 190 -3.00 -11.82 4.59
C ARG A 190 -1.79 -11.56 3.69
N SER A 191 -0.57 -11.51 4.26
CA SER A 191 0.67 -11.27 3.50
C SER A 191 0.93 -12.32 2.42
N LEU A 192 0.52 -13.58 2.65
CA LEU A 192 0.59 -14.62 1.62
C LEU A 192 -0.30 -14.28 0.41
N TYR A 193 -1.52 -13.79 0.65
CA TYR A 193 -2.41 -13.40 -0.44
C TYR A 193 -1.97 -12.10 -1.11
N GLU A 194 -1.45 -11.13 -0.35
CA GLU A 194 -0.82 -9.92 -0.95
C GLU A 194 0.32 -10.33 -1.89
N LEU A 195 1.18 -11.25 -1.47
CA LEU A 195 2.24 -11.81 -2.32
C LEU A 195 1.66 -12.50 -3.56
N GLN A 196 0.62 -13.33 -3.40
CA GLN A 196 -0.04 -13.99 -4.53
C GLN A 196 -0.63 -12.96 -5.52
N MET A 197 -1.17 -11.84 -5.04
CA MET A 197 -1.73 -10.80 -5.92
C MET A 197 -0.66 -10.06 -6.73
N VAL A 198 0.58 -9.94 -6.23
CA VAL A 198 1.69 -9.27 -6.96
C VAL A 198 2.52 -10.22 -7.84
N MET A 199 2.32 -11.54 -7.74
CA MET A 199 3.05 -12.54 -8.54
C MET A 199 3.05 -12.27 -10.05
N PRO A 200 1.98 -11.77 -10.69
CA PRO A 200 1.99 -11.48 -12.13
C PRO A 200 3.05 -10.45 -12.51
N THR A 201 3.22 -9.38 -11.73
CA THR A 201 4.26 -8.37 -11.94
C THR A 201 5.65 -8.96 -11.72
N LEU A 202 5.83 -9.76 -10.66
CA LEU A 202 7.12 -10.39 -10.38
C LEU A 202 7.56 -11.37 -11.47
N LEU A 203 6.65 -12.23 -11.94
CA LEU A 203 6.99 -13.31 -12.87
C LEU A 203 7.03 -12.87 -14.34
N ALA A 204 6.29 -11.82 -14.73
CA ALA A 204 6.25 -11.37 -16.12
C ALA A 204 7.62 -10.91 -16.67
N ASN A 205 8.52 -10.55 -15.77
CA ASN A 205 9.85 -10.04 -16.10
C ASN A 205 10.94 -11.11 -16.06
N PHE A 206 10.59 -12.38 -15.79
CA PHE A 206 11.46 -13.53 -15.96
C PHE A 206 11.25 -14.16 -17.34
N HIS A 207 12.32 -14.24 -18.12
CA HIS A 207 12.28 -14.81 -19.46
C HIS A 207 12.97 -16.17 -19.49
N VAL A 208 12.36 -17.10 -20.21
CA VAL A 208 12.88 -18.45 -20.45
C VAL A 208 13.27 -18.64 -21.92
N ASP A 209 14.22 -19.53 -22.17
CA ASP A 209 14.62 -19.93 -23.52
C ASP A 209 13.67 -20.98 -24.13
N GLN A 210 13.99 -21.46 -25.33
CA GLN A 210 13.19 -22.47 -26.04
C GLN A 210 13.07 -23.82 -25.32
N SER A 211 13.97 -24.10 -24.37
CA SER A 211 13.94 -25.31 -23.53
C SER A 211 13.15 -25.13 -22.23
N GLY A 212 12.71 -23.89 -21.93
CA GLY A 212 12.06 -23.53 -20.68
C GLY A 212 13.04 -23.22 -19.54
N ALA A 213 14.34 -23.12 -19.82
CA ALA A 213 15.35 -22.71 -18.84
C ALA A 213 15.37 -21.19 -18.68
N PHE A 214 15.72 -20.70 -17.48
CA PHE A 214 15.90 -19.27 -17.25
C PHE A 214 16.94 -18.68 -18.22
N ALA A 215 16.58 -17.60 -18.91
CA ALA A 215 17.43 -16.90 -19.84
C ALA A 215 17.95 -15.59 -19.23
N TYR A 216 17.05 -14.70 -18.82
CA TYR A 216 17.37 -13.42 -18.19
C TYR A 216 16.15 -12.85 -17.46
N GLN A 217 16.38 -11.83 -16.65
CA GLN A 217 15.32 -11.02 -16.03
C GLN A 217 15.42 -9.57 -16.48
N VAL A 218 14.28 -8.88 -16.52
CA VAL A 218 14.21 -7.43 -16.71
C VAL A 218 14.08 -6.77 -15.34
N GLU A 219 14.99 -5.86 -15.03
CA GLU A 219 15.02 -5.19 -13.72
C GLU A 219 14.00 -4.03 -13.67
N PRO A 220 13.45 -3.73 -12.49
CA PRO A 220 12.68 -2.52 -12.26
C PRO A 220 13.41 -1.25 -12.73
N GLY A 221 12.70 -0.37 -13.44
CA GLY A 221 13.25 0.84 -14.06
C GLY A 221 13.84 0.65 -15.46
N ASP A 222 13.98 -0.58 -15.97
CA ASP A 222 14.25 -0.82 -17.39
C ASP A 222 12.97 -0.52 -18.21
N PRO A 223 13.04 0.18 -19.36
CA PRO A 223 11.86 0.46 -20.19
C PRO A 223 11.10 -0.78 -20.70
N ARG A 224 11.71 -1.96 -20.63
CA ARG A 224 11.09 -3.24 -20.99
C ARG A 224 10.36 -3.89 -19.82
N PHE A 225 10.46 -3.33 -18.61
CA PHE A 225 9.79 -3.88 -17.43
C PHE A 225 8.27 -3.78 -17.63
N VAL A 226 7.55 -4.86 -17.33
CA VAL A 226 6.12 -4.97 -17.57
C VAL A 226 5.38 -5.18 -16.26
N ASN A 227 4.30 -4.40 -16.08
CA ASN A 227 3.28 -4.64 -15.08
C ASN A 227 2.01 -5.18 -15.75
N PRO A 228 1.76 -6.50 -15.76
CA PRO A 228 0.54 -7.04 -16.36
C PRO A 228 -0.74 -6.51 -15.71
N ARG A 229 -0.69 -6.15 -14.41
CA ARG A 229 -1.85 -5.66 -13.66
C ARG A 229 -2.32 -4.28 -14.11
N ALA A 230 -1.45 -3.52 -14.79
CA ALA A 230 -1.78 -2.23 -15.40
C ALA A 230 -2.33 -2.37 -16.83
N ALA A 231 -2.36 -3.58 -17.41
CA ALA A 231 -2.88 -3.79 -18.75
C ALA A 231 -4.41 -3.54 -18.80
N PRO A 232 -4.94 -2.86 -19.83
CA PRO A 232 -6.37 -2.55 -19.93
C PRO A 232 -7.30 -3.78 -19.93
N ASP A 233 -6.77 -4.92 -20.34
CA ASP A 233 -7.46 -6.21 -20.43
C ASP A 233 -7.15 -7.14 -19.25
N TYR A 234 -6.43 -6.68 -18.22
CA TYR A 234 -6.18 -7.47 -17.02
C TYR A 234 -7.48 -7.70 -16.24
N SER A 235 -7.83 -8.96 -16.01
CA SER A 235 -9.04 -9.38 -15.31
C SER A 235 -8.69 -10.03 -13.98
N TYR A 236 -9.01 -9.35 -12.86
CA TYR A 236 -8.88 -9.92 -11.52
C TYR A 236 -9.82 -11.10 -11.29
N VAL A 237 -10.95 -11.16 -12.01
CA VAL A 237 -11.88 -12.30 -11.97
C VAL A 237 -11.27 -13.54 -12.63
N ASP A 238 -10.64 -13.37 -13.79
CA ASP A 238 -9.97 -14.48 -14.51
C ASP A 238 -8.72 -14.93 -13.74
N TYR A 239 -8.03 -13.98 -13.10
CA TYR A 239 -6.93 -14.29 -12.21
C TYR A 239 -7.37 -15.17 -11.03
N ALA A 240 -8.45 -14.79 -10.33
CA ALA A 240 -9.03 -15.59 -9.27
C ALA A 240 -9.49 -16.98 -9.75
N ASP A 241 -10.12 -17.05 -10.94
CA ASP A 241 -10.54 -18.32 -11.55
C ASP A 241 -9.34 -19.25 -11.84
N SER A 242 -8.22 -18.68 -12.29
CA SER A 242 -7.00 -19.44 -12.53
C SER A 242 -6.44 -20.07 -11.25
N TYR A 243 -6.51 -19.36 -10.11
CA TYR A 243 -6.12 -19.88 -8.80
C TYR A 243 -7.08 -20.95 -8.30
N LEU A 244 -8.39 -20.75 -8.45
CA LEU A 244 -9.40 -21.77 -8.10
C LEU A 244 -9.18 -23.06 -8.91
N SER A 245 -8.93 -22.93 -10.21
CA SER A 245 -8.61 -24.04 -11.10
C SER A 245 -7.31 -24.75 -10.70
N TYR A 246 -6.27 -24.00 -10.35
CA TYR A 246 -5.02 -24.55 -9.82
C TYR A 246 -5.25 -25.36 -8.54
N LEU A 247 -5.96 -24.78 -7.56
CA LEU A 247 -6.24 -25.46 -6.29
C LEU A 247 -6.97 -26.78 -6.51
N ASP A 248 -7.95 -26.82 -7.41
CA ASP A 248 -8.70 -28.05 -7.69
C ASP A 248 -7.87 -29.07 -8.45
N ALA A 249 -7.08 -28.65 -9.45
CA ALA A 249 -6.20 -29.54 -10.21
C ALA A 249 -5.12 -30.20 -9.33
N PHE A 250 -4.62 -29.48 -8.33
CA PHE A 250 -3.56 -29.95 -7.44
C PHE A 250 -4.04 -30.35 -6.05
N LYS A 251 -5.36 -30.47 -5.83
CA LYS A 251 -5.97 -30.78 -4.53
C LYS A 251 -5.35 -31.97 -3.79
N SER A 252 -4.97 -33.03 -4.51
CA SER A 252 -4.36 -34.24 -3.91
C SER A 252 -2.91 -34.04 -3.47
N ARG A 253 -2.27 -32.93 -3.85
CA ARG A 253 -0.87 -32.59 -3.57
C ARG A 253 -0.74 -31.37 -2.65
N ILE A 254 -1.83 -30.67 -2.36
CA ILE A 254 -1.87 -29.52 -1.47
C ILE A 254 -2.31 -30.00 -0.09
N ASP A 255 -1.70 -29.45 0.97
CA ASP A 255 -2.16 -29.70 2.33
C ASP A 255 -3.67 -29.37 2.45
N PRO A 256 -4.52 -30.24 3.04
CA PRO A 256 -5.96 -30.03 3.07
C PRO A 256 -6.41 -28.72 3.73
N ILE A 257 -5.67 -28.24 4.73
CA ILE A 257 -5.96 -26.97 5.40
C ILE A 257 -5.64 -25.81 4.45
N GLN A 258 -4.49 -25.86 3.79
CA GLN A 258 -4.11 -24.86 2.78
C GLN A 258 -5.04 -24.84 1.58
N TYR A 259 -5.48 -26.00 1.09
CA TYR A 259 -6.49 -26.08 0.03
C TYR A 259 -7.79 -25.40 0.47
N THR A 260 -8.26 -25.69 1.69
CA THR A 260 -9.53 -25.15 2.19
C THR A 260 -9.44 -23.63 2.37
N LYS A 261 -8.36 -23.12 2.97
CA LYS A 261 -8.12 -21.68 3.15
C LYS A 261 -8.00 -20.96 1.81
N GLY A 262 -7.20 -21.49 0.89
CA GLY A 262 -7.04 -20.91 -0.44
C GLY A 262 -8.35 -20.92 -1.22
N LYS A 263 -9.11 -22.02 -1.18
CA LYS A 263 -10.39 -22.12 -1.88
C LYS A 263 -11.39 -21.11 -1.33
N ALA A 264 -11.45 -20.93 0.00
CA ALA A 264 -12.30 -19.92 0.62
C ALA A 264 -11.92 -18.51 0.16
N PHE A 265 -10.65 -18.09 0.36
CA PHE A 265 -10.18 -16.77 -0.05
C PHE A 265 -10.48 -16.45 -1.52
N TRP A 266 -10.06 -17.32 -2.45
CA TRP A 266 -10.22 -17.05 -3.88
C TRP A 266 -11.69 -17.08 -4.33
N THR A 267 -12.54 -17.85 -3.65
CA THR A 267 -13.99 -17.86 -3.93
C THR A 267 -14.63 -16.58 -3.43
N ASP A 268 -14.33 -16.17 -2.19
CA ASP A 268 -14.90 -14.96 -1.59
C ASP A 268 -14.43 -13.71 -2.35
N PHE A 269 -13.14 -13.61 -2.65
CA PHE A 269 -12.58 -12.54 -3.49
C PHE A 269 -13.25 -12.45 -4.86
N GLN A 270 -13.43 -13.58 -5.55
CA GLN A 270 -14.11 -13.60 -6.85
C GLN A 270 -15.58 -13.19 -6.74
N ASN A 271 -16.29 -13.65 -5.71
CA ASN A 271 -17.68 -13.29 -5.48
C ASN A 271 -17.85 -11.79 -5.23
N GLU A 272 -16.99 -11.20 -4.39
CA GLU A 272 -16.99 -9.75 -4.13
C GLU A 272 -16.69 -8.95 -5.40
N LEU A 273 -15.70 -9.39 -6.21
CA LEU A 273 -15.41 -8.75 -7.49
C LEU A 273 -16.60 -8.80 -8.46
N ILE A 274 -17.40 -9.86 -8.44
CA ILE A 274 -18.58 -9.99 -9.31
C ILE A 274 -19.75 -9.15 -8.77
N ALA A 275 -19.90 -9.08 -7.44
CA ALA A 275 -20.95 -8.29 -6.79
C ALA A 275 -20.75 -6.78 -6.95
N ASN A 276 -19.48 -6.33 -6.99
CA ASN A 276 -19.09 -4.91 -7.06
C ASN A 276 -18.79 -4.41 -8.50
N LYS A 277 -19.29 -5.11 -9.53
CA LYS A 277 -19.26 -4.67 -10.95
C LYS A 277 -20.44 -3.78 -11.30
#